data_AF-A0A5D0QTG9-F1
#
_entry.id   AF-A0A5D0QTG9-F1
#
_cell.length_a   1.000
_cell.length_b   1.000
_cell.length_c   1.000
_cell.angle_alpha   90.00
_cell.angle_beta   90.00
_cell.angle_gamma   90.00
#
_symmetry.space_group_name_H-M   'P 1'
#
loop_
_entity.id
_entity.type
_entity.pdbx_description
1 polymer ?
#
loop_
_entity_poly.entity_id
_entity_poly.type
_entity_poly.pdbx_seq_one_letter_code
_entity_poly.pdbx_strand_id
1 'polypeptide(L)'
;MEHTNEDKIINFIISLLKFGEFSSVNPLDIRLEFEIENSAELSRIFKIAESEGLIEKRSRTYIGLTKKGFDIQKSGGWIKHLESIESEKQKMLDKDNLDLEIKVLQKDNFEYQHTIREQNDRIRNLTEELQFVNLIKQYRWLIGACIGLGWFLGEILEKI
;
A
#
# COMPACT_ATOMS: atom_id res chain seq x y z
N MET A 1 13.00 17.58 3.68
CA MET A 1 12.62 17.65 5.11
C MET A 1 13.67 18.50 5.80
N GLU A 2 13.27 19.36 6.72
CA GLU A 2 14.22 20.22 7.43
C GLU A 2 14.78 19.45 8.63
N HIS A 3 16.05 19.06 8.53
CA HIS A 3 16.74 18.35 9.62
C HIS A 3 16.96 19.29 10.79
N THR A 4 16.66 18.83 12.01
CA THR A 4 16.83 19.66 13.21
C THR A 4 18.30 19.99 13.43
N ASN A 5 18.59 21.07 14.17
CA ASN A 5 19.96 21.37 14.57
C ASN A 5 20.57 20.23 15.40
N GLU A 6 19.77 19.51 16.18
CA GLU A 6 20.22 18.35 16.95
C GLU A 6 20.74 17.24 16.04
N ASP A 7 20.03 16.91 14.97
CA ASP A 7 20.44 15.88 14.01
C ASP A 7 21.75 16.24 13.31
N LYS A 8 21.92 17.52 12.97
CA LYS A 8 23.17 18.03 12.38
C LYS A 8 24.34 17.91 13.36
N ILE A 9 24.11 18.23 14.64
CA ILE A 9 25.11 18.11 15.70
C ILE A 9 25.47 16.63 15.93
N ILE A 10 24.48 15.73 15.99
CA ILE A 10 24.73 14.28 16.12
C ILE A 10 25.56 13.79 14.93
N ASN A 11 25.18 14.19 13.71
CA ASN A 11 25.90 13.83 12.49
C ASN A 11 27.36 14.31 12.51
N PHE A 12 27.60 15.51 13.04
CA PHE A 12 28.95 16.03 13.22
C PHE A 12 29.72 15.28 14.31
N ILE A 13 29.11 14.98 15.46
CA ILE A 13 29.74 14.22 16.53
C ILE A 13 30.22 12.86 16.01
N ILE A 14 29.36 12.12 15.31
CA ILE A 14 29.74 10.80 14.80
C ILE A 14 30.79 10.90 13.69
N SER A 15 30.88 11.99 12.93
CA SER A 15 31.89 12.15 11.87
C SER A 15 33.30 12.39 12.44
N LEU A 16 33.40 12.93 13.65
CA LEU A 16 34.66 13.13 14.37
C LEU A 16 35.23 11.82 14.97
N LEU A 17 34.40 10.79 15.11
CA LEU A 17 34.78 9.55 15.79
C LEU A 17 35.22 8.47 14.81
N LYS A 18 36.16 7.64 15.25
CA LYS A 18 36.61 6.43 14.54
C LYS A 18 36.15 5.18 15.28
N PHE A 19 35.68 4.19 14.53
CA PHE A 19 35.28 2.92 15.11
C PHE A 19 36.46 2.18 15.75
N GLY A 20 36.24 1.62 16.94
CA GLY A 20 37.26 0.91 17.71
C GLY A 20 38.20 1.82 18.52
N GLU A 21 38.06 3.14 18.40
CA GLU A 21 38.87 4.11 19.14
C GLU A 21 37.97 4.98 20.02
N PHE A 22 38.43 5.25 21.24
CA PHE A 22 37.86 6.30 22.06
C PHE A 22 38.66 7.57 21.87
N SER A 23 37.96 8.67 21.59
CA SER A 23 38.57 9.98 21.37
C SER A 23 38.02 11.02 22.34
N SER A 24 38.85 11.98 22.69
CA SER A 24 38.40 13.14 23.45
C SER A 24 37.73 14.11 22.50
N VAL A 25 36.40 14.25 22.60
CA VAL A 25 35.62 15.24 21.87
C VAL A 25 35.50 16.47 22.76
N ASN A 26 36.08 17.60 22.33
CA ASN A 26 36.00 18.84 23.07
C ASN A 26 34.62 19.49 22.87
N PRO A 27 33.81 19.66 23.94
CA PRO A 27 32.48 20.27 23.81
C PRO A 27 32.53 21.72 23.31
N LEU A 28 33.64 22.44 23.50
CA LEU A 28 33.79 23.81 23.00
C LEU A 28 33.81 23.88 21.48
N ASP A 29 34.44 22.92 20.81
CA ASP A 29 34.56 22.91 19.35
C ASP A 29 33.17 22.77 18.71
N ILE A 30 32.33 21.89 19.28
CA ILE A 30 30.94 21.70 18.84
C ILE A 30 30.10 22.94 19.13
N ARG A 31 30.29 23.59 20.30
CA ARG A 31 29.54 24.81 20.64
C ARG A 31 29.87 25.97 19.72
N LEU A 32 31.13 26.11 19.31
CA LEU A 32 31.56 27.16 18.39
C LEU A 32 31.02 26.90 16.97
N GLU A 33 31.08 25.66 16.50
CA GLU A 33 30.60 25.28 15.17
C GLU A 33 29.09 25.46 15.01
N PHE A 34 28.31 25.19 16.07
CA PHE A 34 26.84 25.22 16.04
C PHE A 34 26.21 26.36 16.85
N GLU A 35 27.01 27.35 17.28
CA GLU A 35 26.56 28.52 18.06
C GLU A 35 25.73 28.16 19.31
N ILE A 36 26.08 27.07 19.99
CA ILE A 36 25.33 26.57 21.15
C ILE A 36 25.71 27.35 22.41
N GLU A 37 24.84 28.26 22.81
CA GLU A 37 25.01 29.06 24.02
C GLU A 37 24.95 28.20 25.30
N ASN A 38 24.07 27.19 25.35
CA ASN A 38 23.78 26.43 26.56
C ASN A 38 24.49 25.07 26.61
N SER A 39 25.40 24.89 27.57
CA SER A 39 26.08 23.60 27.78
C SER A 39 25.15 22.43 28.15
N ALA A 40 23.96 22.72 28.68
CA ALA A 40 22.94 21.70 28.98
C ALA A 40 22.32 21.12 27.70
N GLU A 41 22.18 21.93 26.66
CA GLU A 41 21.63 21.51 25.36
C GLU A 41 22.57 20.51 24.69
N LEU A 42 23.86 20.81 24.61
CA LEU A 42 24.85 19.87 24.08
C LEU A 42 24.90 18.57 24.90
N SER A 43 24.77 18.67 26.23
CA SER A 43 24.69 17.48 27.10
C SER A 43 23.44 16.63 26.81
N ARG A 44 22.32 17.25 26.44
CA ARG A 44 21.10 16.56 26.00
C ARG A 44 21.33 15.83 24.69
N ILE A 45 21.95 16.48 23.71
CA ILE A 45 22.23 15.87 22.39
C ILE A 45 23.16 14.66 22.54
N PHE A 46 24.19 14.78 23.38
CA PHE A 46 25.04 13.64 23.70
C PHE A 46 24.29 12.48 24.35
N LYS A 47 23.26 12.74 25.17
CA LYS A 47 22.40 11.68 25.72
C LYS A 47 21.53 11.05 24.65
N ILE A 48 21.01 11.83 23.71
CA ILE A 48 20.23 11.32 22.56
C ILE A 48 21.10 10.40 21.71
N ALA A 49 22.31 10.83 21.33
CA ALA A 49 23.22 10.00 20.55
C ALA A 49 23.60 8.68 21.26
N GLU A 50 23.70 8.71 22.59
CA GLU A 50 23.96 7.53 23.42
C GLU A 50 22.72 6.62 23.55
N SER A 51 21.52 7.17 23.73
CA SER A 51 20.28 6.39 23.79
C SER A 51 19.92 5.75 22.46
N GLU A 52 20.24 6.43 21.36
CA GLU A 52 20.17 5.87 20.01
C GLU A 52 21.28 4.84 19.75
N GLY A 53 22.18 4.63 20.71
CA GLY A 53 23.26 3.66 20.62
C GLY A 53 24.26 3.99 19.54
N LEU A 54 24.42 5.27 19.15
CA LEU A 54 25.40 5.72 18.16
C LEU A 54 26.79 5.84 18.76
N ILE A 55 26.85 6.28 20.02
CA ILE A 55 28.07 6.51 20.76
C ILE A 55 28.03 5.83 22.12
N GLU A 56 29.20 5.57 22.67
CA GLU A 56 29.39 5.12 24.05
C GLU A 56 30.31 6.10 24.79
N LYS A 57 29.96 6.43 26.04
CA LYS A 57 30.76 7.34 26.85
C LYS A 57 31.50 6.58 27.95
N ARG A 58 32.79 6.87 28.07
CA ARG A 58 33.59 6.48 29.24
C ARG A 58 33.74 7.62 30.23
N SER A 59 33.73 8.86 29.74
CA SER A 59 33.74 10.08 30.56
C SER A 59 32.99 11.19 29.84
N ARG A 60 32.98 12.39 30.42
CA ARG A 60 32.27 13.55 29.83
C ARG A 60 32.76 13.94 28.43
N THR A 61 34.05 13.75 28.16
CA THR A 61 34.67 14.11 26.87
C THR A 61 35.18 12.89 26.12
N TYR A 62 35.31 11.74 26.77
CA TYR A 62 35.88 10.54 26.16
C TYR A 62 34.78 9.63 25.61
N ILE A 63 34.65 9.63 24.29
CA ILE A 63 33.53 9.07 23.55
C ILE A 63 34.06 8.11 22.48
N GLY A 64 33.41 6.95 22.35
CA GLY A 64 33.67 5.96 21.31
C GLY A 64 32.47 5.80 20.39
N LEU A 65 32.73 5.40 19.15
CA LEU A 65 31.68 5.05 18.19
C LEU A 65 31.27 3.59 18.39
N THR A 66 29.98 3.33 18.57
CA THR A 66 29.48 1.95 18.66
C THR A 66 29.46 1.30 17.27
N LYS A 67 29.19 -0.01 17.22
CA LYS A 67 28.97 -0.71 15.95
C LYS A 67 27.81 -0.08 15.14
N LYS A 68 26.69 0.24 15.79
CA LYS A 68 25.53 0.89 15.14
C LYS A 68 25.91 2.27 14.61
N GLY A 69 26.62 3.07 15.40
CA GLY A 69 27.11 4.39 14.98
C GLY A 69 28.05 4.30 13.77
N PHE A 70 28.92 3.29 13.74
CA PHE A 70 29.82 3.03 12.61
C PHE A 70 29.08 2.63 11.34
N ASP A 71 28.11 1.72 11.44
CA ASP A 71 27.31 1.30 10.29
C ASP A 71 26.54 2.50 9.69
N ILE A 72 26.01 3.37 10.54
CA ILE A 72 25.34 4.63 10.14
C ILE A 72 26.34 5.61 9.51
N GLN A 73 27.50 5.80 10.13
CA GLN A 73 28.58 6.65 9.60
C GLN A 73 28.99 6.19 8.19
N LYS A 74 29.22 4.88 8.01
CA LYS A 74 29.58 4.27 6.72
C LYS A 74 28.49 4.40 5.66
N SER A 75 27.23 4.41 6.08
CA SER A 75 26.07 4.57 5.19
C SER A 75 25.87 6.02 4.70
N GLY A 76 26.65 6.96 5.24
CA GLY A 76 26.64 8.39 4.90
C GLY A 76 26.15 9.30 6.02
N GLY A 77 26.17 8.83 7.27
CA GLY A 77 25.88 9.63 8.45
C GLY A 77 24.46 9.52 8.97
N TRP A 78 24.21 10.20 10.10
CA TRP A 78 22.94 10.19 10.83
C TRP A 78 21.80 10.77 9.99
N ILE A 79 22.08 11.87 9.30
CA ILE A 79 21.09 12.56 8.45
C ILE A 79 20.56 11.62 7.37
N LYS A 80 21.46 10.93 6.66
CA LYS A 80 21.07 10.00 5.60
C LYS A 80 20.36 8.77 6.15
N HIS A 81 20.70 8.33 7.37
CA HIS A 81 19.97 7.27 8.05
C HIS A 81 18.52 7.68 8.34
N LEU A 82 18.28 8.89 8.83
CA LEU A 82 16.93 9.42 9.05
C LEU A 82 16.13 9.49 7.75
N GLU A 83 16.75 9.98 6.66
CA GLU A 83 16.12 10.00 5.33
C GLU A 83 15.76 8.60 4.84
N SER A 84 16.61 7.60 5.11
CA SER A 84 16.35 6.22 4.72
C SER A 84 15.17 5.61 5.49
N ILE A 85 15.07 5.88 6.81
CA ILE A 85 13.97 5.40 7.64
C ILE A 85 12.65 6.01 7.16
N GLU A 86 12.63 7.32 6.90
CA GLU A 86 11.41 7.98 6.45
C GLU A 86 11.01 7.51 5.05
N SER A 87 11.98 7.32 4.15
CA SER A 87 11.70 6.76 2.82
C SER A 87 11.12 5.35 2.92
N GLU A 88 11.63 4.52 3.82
CA GLU A 88 11.11 3.17 4.03
C GLU A 88 9.71 3.19 4.63
N LYS A 89 9.46 4.08 5.58
CA LYS A 89 8.13 4.30 6.17
C LYS A 89 7.13 4.77 5.11
N GLN A 90 7.50 5.72 4.26
CA GLN A 90 6.65 6.18 3.16
C GLN A 90 6.36 5.04 2.19
N LYS A 91 7.36 4.25 1.82
CA LYS A 91 7.15 3.06 0.97
C LYS A 91 6.22 2.03 1.59
N MET A 92 6.27 1.82 2.90
CA MET A 92 5.33 0.94 3.60
C MET A 92 3.90 1.49 3.54
N LEU A 93 3.72 2.80 3.79
CA LEU A 93 2.41 3.44 3.68
C LEU A 93 1.86 3.38 2.25
N ASP A 94 2.70 3.63 1.25
CA ASP A 94 2.31 3.55 -0.16
C ASP A 94 1.92 2.11 -0.53
N LYS A 95 2.67 1.12 -0.06
CA LYS A 95 2.35 -0.29 -0.26
C LYS A 95 1.01 -0.66 0.38
N ASP A 96 0.77 -0.24 1.61
CA ASP A 96 -0.48 -0.53 2.32
C ASP A 96 -1.68 0.12 1.60
N ASN A 97 -1.52 1.34 1.08
CA ASN A 97 -2.52 2.02 0.28
C ASN A 97 -2.80 1.28 -1.04
N LEU A 98 -1.76 0.83 -1.74
CA LEU A 98 -1.90 0.04 -2.97
C LEU A 98 -2.58 -1.32 -2.70
N ASP A 99 -2.24 -1.98 -1.59
CA ASP A 99 -2.88 -3.24 -1.21
C ASP A 99 -4.37 -3.05 -0.87
N LEU A 100 -4.75 -1.90 -0.29
CA LEU A 100 -6.15 -1.53 -0.09
C LEU A 100 -6.85 -1.27 -1.43
N GLU A 101 -6.23 -0.52 -2.34
CA GLU A 101 -6.80 -0.21 -3.66
C GLU A 101 -7.00 -1.49 -4.49
N ILE A 102 -6.03 -2.41 -4.48
CA ILE A 102 -6.15 -3.72 -5.14
C ILE A 102 -7.35 -4.48 -4.61
N LYS A 103 -7.57 -4.51 -3.29
CA LYS A 103 -8.73 -5.20 -2.69
C LYS A 103 -10.05 -4.58 -3.12
N VAL A 104 -10.13 -3.26 -3.20
CA VAL A 104 -11.33 -2.55 -3.69
C VAL A 104 -11.58 -2.93 -5.16
N LEU A 105 -10.56 -2.84 -6.01
CA LEU A 105 -10.68 -3.17 -7.43
C LEU A 105 -11.05 -4.65 -7.66
N GLN A 106 -10.53 -5.57 -6.85
CA GLN A 106 -10.91 -6.98 -6.91
C GLN A 106 -12.38 -7.20 -6.55
N LYS A 107 -12.86 -6.49 -5.52
CA LYS A 107 -14.27 -6.53 -5.13
C LYS A 107 -15.16 -5.98 -6.25
N ASP A 108 -14.83 -4.81 -6.78
CA ASP A 108 -15.59 -4.18 -7.86
C ASP A 108 -15.62 -5.07 -9.10
N ASN A 109 -14.49 -5.68 -9.47
CA ASN A 109 -14.41 -6.62 -10.59
C ASN A 109 -15.32 -7.85 -10.36
N PHE A 110 -15.39 -8.37 -9.14
CA PHE A 110 -16.30 -9.45 -8.80
C PHE A 110 -17.77 -9.04 -8.97
N GLU A 111 -18.14 -7.83 -8.53
CA GLU A 111 -19.49 -7.27 -8.70
C GLU A 111 -19.84 -7.05 -10.19
N TYR A 112 -18.89 -6.53 -10.98
CA TYR A 112 -19.06 -6.39 -12.43
C TYR A 112 -19.23 -7.74 -13.12
N GLN A 113 -18.42 -8.74 -12.77
CA GLN A 113 -18.57 -10.09 -13.33
C GLN A 113 -19.91 -10.71 -12.98
N HIS A 114 -20.40 -10.50 -11.76
CA HIS A 114 -21.73 -10.92 -11.35
C HIS A 114 -22.81 -10.27 -12.24
N THR A 115 -22.73 -8.96 -12.41
CA THR A 115 -23.66 -8.20 -13.26
C THR A 115 -23.64 -8.67 -14.72
N ILE A 116 -22.45 -8.96 -15.27
CA ILE A 116 -22.31 -9.51 -16.63
C ILE A 116 -22.99 -10.87 -16.74
N ARG A 117 -22.86 -11.75 -15.73
CA ARG A 117 -23.52 -13.06 -15.73
C ARG A 117 -25.04 -12.91 -15.72
N GLU A 118 -25.58 -12.06 -14.85
CA GLU A 118 -27.01 -11.80 -14.82
C GLU A 118 -27.54 -11.26 -16.16
N GLN A 119 -26.82 -10.34 -16.78
CA GLN A 119 -27.21 -9.81 -18.09
C GLN A 119 -27.14 -10.86 -19.19
N ASN A 120 -26.12 -11.71 -19.19
CA ASN A 120 -26.01 -12.83 -20.12
C ASN A 120 -27.15 -13.84 -19.94
N ASP A 121 -27.53 -14.15 -18.70
CA ASP A 121 -28.66 -15.03 -18.42
C ASP A 121 -29.98 -14.40 -18.90
N ARG A 122 -30.17 -13.08 -18.72
CA ARG A 122 -31.33 -12.36 -19.29
C ARG A 122 -31.34 -12.41 -20.81
N ILE A 123 -30.19 -12.19 -21.46
CA ILE A 123 -30.06 -12.28 -22.92
C ILE A 123 -30.41 -13.70 -23.40
N ARG A 124 -29.92 -14.74 -22.71
CA ARG A 124 -30.24 -16.13 -23.04
C ARG A 124 -31.75 -16.39 -22.96
N ASN A 125 -32.38 -16.01 -21.85
CA ASN A 125 -33.81 -16.23 -21.66
C ASN A 125 -34.65 -15.50 -22.72
N LEU A 126 -34.33 -14.24 -23.02
CA LEU A 126 -34.99 -13.47 -24.09
C LEU A 126 -34.75 -14.12 -25.47
N THR A 127 -33.57 -14.67 -25.70
CA THR A 127 -33.26 -15.38 -26.96
C THR A 127 -34.09 -16.65 -27.10
N GLU A 128 -34.22 -17.43 -26.02
CA GLU A 128 -35.05 -18.64 -25.97
C GLU A 128 -36.53 -18.30 -26.19
N GLU A 129 -37.05 -17.25 -25.54
CA GLU A 129 -38.41 -16.76 -25.76
C GLU A 129 -38.64 -16.33 -27.22
N LEU A 130 -37.71 -15.59 -27.81
CA LEU A 130 -37.79 -15.18 -29.22
C LEU A 130 -37.77 -16.38 -30.16
N GLN A 131 -36.95 -17.39 -29.89
CA GLN A 131 -36.93 -18.63 -30.66
C GLN A 131 -38.26 -19.37 -30.57
N PHE A 132 -38.85 -19.47 -29.37
CA PHE A 132 -40.16 -20.08 -29.17
C PHE A 132 -41.27 -19.35 -29.92
N VAL A 133 -41.31 -18.02 -29.84
CA VAL A 133 -42.27 -17.19 -30.58
C VAL A 133 -42.09 -17.38 -32.10
N ASN A 134 -40.86 -17.46 -32.57
CA ASN A 134 -40.58 -17.68 -33.99
C ASN A 134 -41.04 -19.07 -34.46
N LEU A 135 -40.82 -20.12 -33.65
CA LEU A 135 -41.33 -21.46 -33.92
C LEU A 135 -42.85 -21.47 -34.02
N ILE A 136 -43.56 -20.86 -33.05
CA ILE A 136 -45.03 -20.75 -33.10
C ILE A 136 -45.48 -20.04 -34.39
N LYS A 137 -44.80 -18.97 -34.78
CA LYS A 137 -45.12 -18.22 -36.00
C LYS A 137 -44.95 -19.10 -37.25
N GLN A 138 -43.89 -19.90 -37.30
CA GLN A 138 -43.63 -20.82 -38.41
C GLN A 138 -44.66 -21.96 -38.50
N TYR A 139 -45.11 -22.50 -37.36
CA TYR A 139 -46.07 -23.60 -37.30
C TYR A 139 -47.54 -23.16 -37.18
N ARG A 140 -47.83 -21.85 -37.28
CA ARG A 140 -49.18 -21.29 -37.14
C ARG A 140 -50.20 -21.93 -38.09
N TRP A 141 -49.81 -22.23 -39.33
CA TRP A 141 -50.67 -22.87 -40.32
C TRP A 141 -51.01 -24.32 -39.93
N LEU A 142 -50.06 -25.04 -39.34
CA LEU A 142 -50.21 -26.43 -38.93
C LEU A 142 -51.13 -26.53 -37.71
N ILE A 143 -50.95 -25.63 -36.72
CA ILE A 143 -51.86 -25.49 -35.57
C ILE A 143 -53.28 -25.18 -36.05
N GLY A 144 -53.44 -24.23 -36.98
CA GLY A 144 -54.74 -23.88 -37.56
C GLY A 144 -55.40 -25.05 -38.30
N ALA A 145 -54.62 -25.83 -39.07
CA ALA A 145 -55.12 -27.00 -39.78
C ALA A 145 -55.60 -28.10 -38.81
N CYS A 146 -54.86 -28.38 -37.73
CA CYS A 146 -55.27 -29.35 -36.72
C CYS A 146 -56.59 -28.97 -36.03
N ILE A 147 -56.76 -27.69 -35.67
CA ILE A 147 -58.01 -27.19 -35.07
C ILE A 147 -59.17 -27.30 -36.06
N GLY A 148 -58.96 -26.90 -37.31
CA GLY A 148 -59.98 -27.01 -38.36
C GLY A 148 -60.41 -28.45 -38.62
N LEU A 149 -59.46 -29.39 -38.67
CA LEU A 149 -59.74 -30.82 -38.82
C LEU A 149 -60.50 -31.39 -37.62
N GLY A 150 -60.13 -31.00 -36.40
CA GLY A 150 -60.84 -31.43 -35.18
C GLY A 150 -62.28 -30.93 -35.15
N TRP A 151 -62.52 -29.67 -35.54
CA TRP A 151 -63.87 -29.11 -35.61
C TRP A 151 -64.73 -29.81 -36.67
N PHE A 152 -64.14 -30.06 -37.84
CA PHE A 152 -64.80 -30.78 -38.93
C PHE A 152 -65.15 -32.23 -38.56
N LEU A 153 -64.24 -32.95 -37.89
CA LEU A 153 -64.50 -34.30 -37.39
C LEU A 153 -65.59 -34.30 -36.30
N GLY A 154 -65.62 -33.28 -35.44
CA GLY A 154 -66.68 -33.09 -34.44
C GLY A 154 -68.06 -32.93 -35.07
N GLU A 155 -68.19 -32.05 -36.08
CA GLU A 155 -69.46 -31.88 -36.80
C GLU A 155 -69.93 -33.15 -37.51
N ILE A 156 -69.01 -33.96 -38.03
CA ILE A 156 -69.34 -35.24 -38.67
C ILE A 156 -69.85 -36.24 -37.62
N LEU A 157 -69.17 -36.34 -36.48
CA LEU A 157 -69.57 -37.23 -35.39
C LEU A 157 -70.90 -36.84 -34.75
N GLU A 158 -71.25 -35.55 -34.71
CA GLU A 158 -72.52 -35.06 -34.17
C GLU A 158 -73.71 -35.28 -35.12
N LYS A 159 -73.44 -35.52 -36.41
CA LYS A 159 -74.45 -35.82 -37.44
C LYS A 159 -74.71 -37.31 -37.67
N ILE A 160 -73.92 -38.20 -37.07
CA ILE A 160 -74.08 -39.67 -37.10
C ILE A 160 -74.82 -40.12 -35.84
#